data_AF-A0A351QX67-F1
#
_entry.id   AF-A0A351QX67-F1
#
_cell.length_a   1.000
_cell.length_b   1.000
_cell.length_c   1.000
_cell.angle_alpha   90.00
_cell.angle_beta   90.00
_cell.angle_gamma   90.00
#
_symmetry.space_group_name_H-M   'P 1'
#
loop_
_entity.id
_entity.type
_entity.pdbx_description
1 polymer ?
#
loop_
_entity_poly.entity_id
_entity_poly.type
_entity_poly.pdbx_seq_one_letter_code
_entity_poly.pdbx_strand_id
1 'polypeptide(L)'
;MSILFIQYPKCTTCIKAKKFLVENNIEFQDRHIVENNPTKEELTLWIDKSGLEIKKFFNTSGKLYKEMNLKDKIKDMSKDE
;
A
#
# COMPACT_ATOMS: atom_id res chain seq x y z
N MET A 1 12.23 -12.31 11.35
CA MET A 1 11.81 -11.28 10.38
C MET A 1 10.34 -11.01 10.64
N SER A 2 10.00 -9.83 11.14
CA SER A 2 8.61 -9.48 11.46
C SER A 2 7.88 -9.06 10.18
N ILE A 3 6.74 -9.68 9.87
CA ILE A 3 5.96 -9.35 8.68
C ILE A 3 5.22 -8.03 8.93
N LEU A 4 5.50 -6.99 8.16
CA LEU A 4 4.80 -5.72 8.28
C LEU A 4 3.50 -5.76 7.45
N PHE A 5 2.36 -5.76 8.11
CA PHE A 5 1.04 -5.74 7.49
C PHE A 5 0.51 -4.31 7.39
N ILE A 6 0.77 -3.68 6.24
CA ILE A 6 0.21 -2.36 5.92
C ILE A 6 -1.28 -2.51 5.64
N GLN A 7 -2.10 -1.84 6.43
CA GLN A 7 -3.55 -2.00 6.34
C GLN A 7 -4.31 -0.71 6.61
N TYR A 8 -5.58 -0.73 6.17
CA TYR A 8 -6.54 0.30 6.49
C TYR A 8 -7.76 -0.37 7.17
N PRO A 9 -8.08 -0.04 8.42
CA PRO A 9 -9.09 -0.73 9.23
C PRO A 9 -10.49 -0.58 8.67
N LYS A 10 -10.77 0.46 7.86
CA LYS A 10 -12.07 0.58 7.16
C LYS A 10 -12.12 -0.19 5.83
N CYS A 11 -11.04 -0.85 5.43
CA CYS A 11 -10.99 -1.67 4.22
C CYS A 11 -11.41 -3.11 4.53
N THR A 12 -12.51 -3.56 3.92
CA THR A 12 -13.00 -4.93 4.09
C THR A 12 -12.00 -5.99 3.59
N THR A 13 -11.22 -5.69 2.56
CA THR A 13 -10.15 -6.57 2.06
C THR A 13 -9.03 -6.72 3.08
N CYS A 14 -8.63 -5.63 3.75
CA CYS A 14 -7.62 -5.66 4.81
C CYS A 14 -8.09 -6.47 6.02
N ILE A 15 -9.36 -6.33 6.42
CA ILE A 15 -9.93 -7.13 7.52
C ILE A 15 -9.88 -8.62 7.20
N LYS A 16 -10.26 -9.02 5.98
CA LYS A 16 -10.19 -10.42 5.52
C LYS A 16 -8.76 -10.94 5.50
N ALA A 17 -7.82 -10.15 4.99
CA ALA A 17 -6.40 -10.52 4.95
C ALA A 17 -5.79 -10.65 6.36
N LYS A 18 -6.10 -9.72 7.28
CA LYS A 18 -5.70 -9.80 8.69
C LYS A 18 -6.22 -11.09 9.32
N LYS A 19 -7.51 -11.39 9.10
CA LYS A 19 -8.13 -12.62 9.60
C LYS A 19 -7.39 -13.86 9.10
N PHE A 20 -7.09 -13.93 7.80
CA PHE A 20 -6.31 -15.03 7.22
C PHE A 20 -4.93 -15.17 7.87
N LEU A 21 -4.20 -14.07 8.09
CA LEU A 21 -2.89 -14.12 8.76
C LEU A 21 -2.99 -14.64 10.19
N VAL A 22 -3.99 -14.19 10.95
CA VAL A 22 -4.25 -14.66 12.32
C VAL A 22 -4.67 -16.13 12.34
N GLU A 23 -5.55 -16.55 11.42
CA GLU A 23 -5.99 -17.95 11.30
C GLU A 23 -4.82 -18.89 10.97
N ASN A 24 -3.83 -18.41 10.22
CA ASN A 24 -2.61 -19.16 9.91
C ASN A 24 -1.53 -19.03 11.00
N ASN A 25 -1.82 -18.39 12.15
CA ASN A 25 -0.85 -18.12 13.23
C ASN A 25 0.44 -17.44 12.74
N ILE A 26 0.31 -16.57 11.73
CA ILE A 26 1.45 -15.81 11.20
C ILE A 26 1.66 -14.59 12.10
N GLU A 27 2.87 -14.42 12.62
CA GLU A 27 3.23 -13.20 13.34
C GLU A 27 3.40 -12.03 12.35
N PHE A 28 2.58 -11.00 12.49
CA PHE A 28 2.65 -9.77 11.71
C PHE A 28 2.47 -8.54 12.60
N GLN A 29 3.07 -7.44 12.19
CA GLN A 29 2.89 -6.12 12.77
C GLN A 29 1.90 -5.34 11.91
N ASP A 30 0.74 -4.98 12.46
CA ASP A 30 -0.17 -4.12 11.73
C ASP A 30 0.28 -2.65 11.79
N ARG A 31 0.29 -1.99 10.63
CA ARG A 31 0.60 -0.57 10.50
C ARG A 31 -0.51 0.10 9.71
N HIS A 32 -1.10 1.13 10.31
CA HIS A 32 -2.17 1.91 9.71
C HIS A 32 -1.62 2.86 8.64
N ILE A 33 -1.88 2.59 7.37
CA ILE A 33 -1.30 3.34 6.24
C ILE A 33 -1.63 4.84 6.26
N VAL A 34 -2.78 5.23 6.84
CA VAL A 34 -3.23 6.64 6.87
C VAL A 34 -2.72 7.40 8.09
N GLU A 35 -2.39 6.72 9.19
CA GLU A 35 -1.86 7.37 10.41
C GLU A 35 -0.33 7.34 10.37
N ASN A 36 0.22 6.18 10.06
CA ASN A 36 1.65 5.95 9.86
C ASN A 36 1.91 5.82 8.37
N ASN A 37 1.97 6.97 7.70
CA ASN A 37 2.24 7.04 6.27
C ASN A 37 3.68 6.57 6.03
N PRO A 38 3.89 5.60 5.11
CA PRO A 38 5.25 5.20 4.77
C PRO A 38 5.99 6.36 4.12
N THR A 39 7.28 6.47 4.41
CA THR A 39 8.11 7.51 3.79
C THR A 39 8.40 7.18 2.33
N LYS A 40 8.80 8.18 1.54
CA LYS A 40 9.26 7.99 0.16
C LYS A 40 10.35 6.94 0.07
N GLU A 41 11.31 6.94 0.99
CA GLU A 41 12.41 5.98 1.04
C GLU A 41 11.91 4.54 1.27
N GLU A 42 10.99 4.34 2.23
CA GLU A 42 10.38 3.02 2.46
C GLU A 42 9.60 2.53 1.24
N LEU A 43 8.79 3.41 0.63
CA LEU A 43 8.02 3.09 -0.58
C LEU A 43 8.93 2.70 -1.75
N THR A 44 9.97 3.48 -2.03
CA THR A 44 10.95 3.18 -3.08
C THR A 44 11.57 1.80 -2.86
N LEU A 45 11.93 1.49 -1.62
CA LEU A 45 12.53 0.20 -1.26
C LEU A 45 11.53 -0.96 -1.41
N TRP A 46 10.26 -0.77 -1.08
CA TRP A 46 9.21 -1.78 -1.29
C TRP A 46 8.89 -1.99 -2.77
N ILE A 47 8.83 -0.91 -3.55
CA ILE A 47 8.60 -0.95 -4.99
C ILE A 47 9.73 -1.70 -5.68
N ASP A 48 10.98 -1.34 -5.35
CA ASP A 48 12.19 -1.97 -5.89
C ASP A 48 12.23 -3.47 -5.56
N LYS A 49 12.00 -3.82 -4.28
CA LYS A 49 11.92 -5.23 -3.84
C LYS A 49 10.77 -5.99 -4.49
N SER A 50 9.65 -5.32 -4.75
CA SER A 50 8.48 -5.97 -5.35
C SER A 50 8.66 -6.20 -6.85
N GLY A 51 9.53 -5.45 -7.53
CA GLY A 51 9.67 -5.48 -8.99
C GLY A 51 8.39 -5.09 -9.75
N LEU A 52 7.40 -4.50 -9.07
CA LEU A 52 6.13 -4.08 -9.64
C LEU A 52 6.19 -2.62 -10.04
N GLU A 53 5.44 -2.26 -11.08
CA GLU A 53 5.26 -0.88 -11.48
C GLU A 53 4.61 -0.06 -10.36
N ILE A 54 5.10 1.17 -10.14
CA ILE A 54 4.62 2.09 -9.10
C ILE A 54 3.10 2.26 -9.18
N LYS A 55 2.53 2.25 -10.39
CA LYS A 55 1.09 2.35 -10.63
C LYS A 55 0.26 1.31 -9.86
N LYS A 56 0.80 0.12 -9.57
CA LYS A 56 0.11 -0.91 -8.76
C LYS A 56 0.06 -0.60 -7.27
N PHE A 57 0.93 0.29 -6.79
CA PHE A 57 0.92 0.77 -5.40
C PHE A 57 -0.12 1.88 -5.19
N PHE A 58 -0.59 2.51 -6.26
CA PHE A 58 -1.67 3.47 -6.18
C PHE A 58 -3.03 2.79 -6.10
N ASN A 59 -3.91 3.31 -5.24
CA ASN A 59 -5.28 2.85 -5.15
C ASN A 59 -6.11 3.36 -6.34
N THR A 60 -6.01 2.68 -7.48
CA THR A 60 -6.70 3.06 -8.74
C THR A 60 -8.22 3.09 -8.62
N SER A 61 -8.78 2.32 -7.67
CA SER A 61 -10.22 2.28 -7.38
C SER A 61 -10.65 3.34 -6.36
N GLY A 62 -9.69 4.01 -5.71
CA GLY A 62 -9.94 5.01 -4.69
C GLY A 62 -10.59 6.27 -5.26
N LYS A 63 -11.52 6.85 -4.51
CA LYS A 63 -12.17 8.11 -4.88
C LYS A 63 -11.14 9.22 -5.12
N LEU A 64 -10.13 9.31 -4.25
CA LEU A 64 -9.02 10.26 -4.35
C LEU A 64 -8.24 10.15 -5.67
N TYR A 65 -7.99 8.93 -6.14
CA TYR A 65 -7.27 8.69 -7.39
C TYR A 65 -8.03 9.22 -8.60
N LYS A 66 -9.37 9.09 -8.59
CA LYS A 66 -10.26 9.66 -9.61
C LYS A 66 -10.41 11.17 -9.45
N GLU A 67 -10.61 11.67 -8.24
CA GLU A 67 -10.78 13.11 -7.95
C GLU A 67 -9.53 13.92 -8.31
N MET A 68 -8.33 13.42 -8.00
CA MET A 68 -7.07 14.09 -8.29
C MET A 68 -6.51 13.82 -9.70
N ASN A 69 -7.23 13.06 -10.54
CA ASN A 69 -6.77 12.62 -11.86
C ASN A 69 -5.35 12.02 -11.82
N LEU A 70 -5.04 11.23 -10.76
CA LEU A 70 -3.71 10.67 -10.57
C LEU A 70 -3.30 9.76 -11.73
N LYS A 71 -4.25 9.19 -12.46
CA LYS A 71 -3.98 8.40 -13.67
C LYS A 71 -3.16 9.16 -14.71
N ASP A 72 -3.45 10.44 -14.91
CA ASP A 72 -2.75 11.28 -15.87
C ASP A 72 -1.42 11.76 -15.28
N LYS A 73 -1.42 12.15 -14.01
CA LYS A 73 -0.18 12.55 -13.31
C LYS A 73 0.84 11.42 -13.24
N ILE A 74 0.46 10.20 -12.88
CA ILE A 74 1.37 9.05 -12.76
C ILE A 74 1.96 8.63 -14.13
N LYS A 75 1.31 8.97 -15.25
CA LYS A 75 1.90 8.73 -16.58
C LYS A 75 3.06 9.67 -16.87
N ASP A 76 3.02 10.88 -16.32
CA ASP A 76 4.00 11.94 -16.55
C ASP A 76 5.04 12.04 -15.42
N MET A 77 4.67 11.62 -14.21
CA MET A 77 5.53 11.59 -13.03
C MET A 77 6.63 10.53 -13.22
N SER A 78 7.88 10.98 -13.12
CA SER A 78 9.04 10.09 -13.01
C SER A 78 9.00 9.34 -11.67
N LYS A 79 9.73 8.22 -11.57
CA LYS A 79 9.79 7.37 -10.35
C LYS A 79 10.16 8.11 -9.06
N ASP A 80 10.66 9.33 -9.15
CA ASP A 80 11.09 10.17 -8.03
C ASP A 80 10.01 11.16 -7.54
N GLU A 81 8.96 11.40 -8.32
CA GLU A 81 7.84 12.30 -7.97
C GLU A 81 6.62 11.51 -7.51
#